data_AF-A0A2E6XMJ5-F1
#
_entry.id   AF-A0A2E6XMJ5-F1
#
_cell.length_a   1.000
_cell.length_b   1.000
_cell.length_c   1.000
_cell.angle_alpha   90.00
_cell.angle_beta   90.00
_cell.angle_gamma   90.00
#
_symmetry.space_group_name_H-M   'P 1'
#
loop_
_entity.id
_entity.type
_entity.pdbx_description
1 polymer ?
#
loop_
_entity_poly.entity_id
_entity_poly.type
_entity_poly.pdbx_seq_one_letter_code
_entity_poly.pdbx_strand_id
1 'polypeptide(L)'
;MDDSRKEPIVISGNQDLKLCLNCGFPNRNTDSHCMYCRTSLIEDDGLLNWIRQTYYILKWRRQLKQKQVEVNKSSSKKPFYRTAGYFFLGLVLSGVGIFIFTRAVGKSSFSSSLIAIFLIGYGVITLKTLIFNKK
;
A
#
# COMPACT_ATOMS: atom_id res chain seq x y z
N MET A 1 40.40 -21.82 0.67
CA MET A 1 39.44 -21.74 -0.46
C MET A 1 38.45 -20.67 -0.09
N ASP A 2 38.53 -19.54 -0.79
CA ASP A 2 37.88 -18.27 -0.47
C ASP A 2 36.45 -18.29 -1.04
N ASP A 3 35.46 -18.42 -0.16
CA ASP A 3 34.04 -18.38 -0.53
C ASP A 3 33.58 -16.91 -0.59
N SER A 4 33.97 -16.24 -1.69
CA SER A 4 33.58 -14.87 -1.98
C SER A 4 32.08 -14.81 -2.28
N ARG A 5 31.29 -14.54 -1.22
CA ARG A 5 29.89 -14.13 -1.31
C ARG A 5 29.80 -12.93 -2.25
N LYS A 6 29.33 -13.13 -3.48
CA LYS A 6 29.03 -12.06 -4.42
C LYS A 6 27.98 -11.15 -3.80
N GLU A 7 28.42 -9.99 -3.33
CA GLU A 7 27.52 -8.91 -2.94
C GLU A 7 26.63 -8.55 -4.13
N PRO A 8 25.33 -8.24 -3.91
CA PRO A 8 24.46 -7.84 -5.00
C PRO A 8 25.03 -6.56 -5.61
N ILE A 9 25.47 -6.65 -6.85
CA ILE A 9 25.88 -5.50 -7.66
C ILE A 9 24.71 -4.53 -7.61
N VAL A 10 24.89 -3.44 -6.87
CA VAL A 10 23.92 -2.35 -6.83
C VAL A 10 23.91 -1.79 -8.23
N ILE A 11 22.86 -2.11 -9.00
CA ILE A 11 22.62 -1.57 -10.34
C ILE A 11 22.38 -0.07 -10.16
N SER A 12 23.48 0.65 -10.05
CA SER A 12 23.61 2.10 -10.00
C SER A 12 23.53 2.59 -11.43
N GLY A 13 22.33 2.53 -11.97
CA GLY A 13 22.08 2.94 -13.34
C GLY A 13 20.59 2.93 -13.53
N ASN A 14 20.04 4.12 -13.70
CA ASN A 14 18.71 4.37 -14.20
C ASN A 14 18.63 3.87 -15.67
N GLN A 15 18.80 2.57 -15.87
CA GLN A 15 18.62 1.89 -17.13
C GLN A 15 17.20 1.40 -17.11
N ASP A 16 16.36 1.98 -17.96
CA ASP A 16 14.94 1.69 -18.09
C ASP A 16 14.73 0.19 -18.34
N LEU A 17 14.53 -0.59 -17.28
CA LEU A 17 14.32 -2.03 -17.36
C LEU A 17 12.90 -2.27 -17.88
N LYS A 18 12.78 -2.85 -19.08
CA LYS A 18 11.50 -3.23 -19.68
C LYS A 18 11.07 -4.58 -19.12
N LEU A 19 9.81 -4.71 -18.68
CA LEU A 19 9.28 -6.01 -18.25
C LEU A 19 8.55 -6.71 -19.38
N CYS A 20 8.80 -8.00 -19.52
CA CYS A 20 7.97 -8.84 -20.37
C CYS A 20 6.57 -9.00 -19.75
N LEU A 21 5.53 -8.60 -20.47
CA LEU A 21 4.14 -8.72 -20.01
C LEU A 21 3.63 -10.16 -20.02
N ASN A 22 4.30 -11.06 -20.76
CA ASN A 22 3.93 -12.47 -20.80
C ASN A 22 4.48 -13.26 -19.59
N CYS A 23 5.77 -13.08 -19.26
CA CYS A 23 6.44 -13.86 -18.21
C CYS A 23 6.91 -13.07 -16.99
N GLY A 24 6.83 -11.73 -17.01
CA GLY A 24 7.28 -10.87 -15.91
C GLY A 24 8.80 -10.79 -15.75
N PHE A 25 9.58 -11.25 -16.74
CA PHE A 25 11.04 -11.19 -16.71
C PHE A 25 11.53 -9.75 -17.02
N PRO A 26 12.44 -9.18 -16.20
CA PRO A 26 13.05 -7.89 -16.47
C PRO A 26 14.12 -8.03 -17.57
N ASN A 27 13.95 -7.29 -18.66
CA ASN A 27 14.85 -7.26 -19.79
C ASN A 27 15.50 -5.87 -19.94
N ARG A 28 16.57 -5.75 -20.73
CA ARG A 28 17.15 -4.44 -21.04
C ARG A 28 16.21 -3.67 -21.97
N ASN A 29 16.23 -2.34 -21.91
CA ASN A 29 15.40 -1.51 -22.80
C ASN A 29 15.73 -1.72 -24.28
N THR A 30 16.98 -2.08 -24.59
CA THR A 30 17.46 -2.30 -25.96
C THR A 30 16.93 -3.57 -26.60
N ASP A 31 16.35 -4.48 -25.81
CA ASP A 31 16.00 -5.81 -26.28
C ASP A 31 14.57 -5.83 -26.84
N SER A 32 14.43 -6.20 -28.11
CA SER A 32 13.13 -6.34 -28.78
C SER A 32 12.38 -7.62 -28.44
N HIS A 33 13.07 -8.64 -27.90
CA HIS A 33 12.49 -9.92 -27.51
C HIS A 33 12.89 -10.28 -26.08
N CYS A 34 11.97 -10.88 -25.33
CA CYS A 34 12.25 -11.34 -23.98
C CYS A 34 13.31 -12.45 -24.00
N MET A 35 14.38 -12.28 -23.22
CA MET A 35 15.46 -13.26 -23.13
C MET A 35 14.99 -14.65 -22.63
N TYR A 36 13.90 -14.70 -21.87
CA TYR A 36 13.36 -15.95 -21.33
C TYR A 36 12.31 -16.60 -22.25
N CYS A 37 11.23 -15.90 -22.57
CA CYS A 37 10.10 -16.49 -23.30
C CYS A 37 10.09 -16.19 -24.81
N ARG A 38 11.09 -15.45 -25.31
CA ARG A 38 11.23 -15.02 -26.72
C ARG A 38 10.07 -14.25 -27.33
N THR A 39 9.05 -13.90 -26.54
CA THR A 39 7.97 -13.04 -27.00
C THR A 39 8.48 -11.64 -27.31
N SER A 40 7.89 -10.99 -28.33
CA SER A 40 8.20 -9.60 -28.66
C SER A 40 7.84 -8.70 -27.49
N LEU A 41 8.83 -7.93 -27.05
CA LEU A 41 8.66 -6.86 -26.09
C LEU A 41 8.11 -5.67 -26.85
N ILE A 42 6.78 -5.60 -26.97
CA ILE A 42 6.11 -4.44 -27.54
C ILE A 42 6.14 -3.31 -26.50
N GLU A 43 6.70 -2.16 -26.90
CA GLU A 43 6.49 -0.87 -26.22
C GLU A 43 5.05 -0.42 -26.52
N ASP A 44 4.09 -0.96 -25.79
CA ASP A 44 2.77 -0.32 -25.77
C ASP A 44 2.85 0.84 -24.78
N ASP A 45 3.18 2.04 -25.28
CA ASP A 45 3.24 3.33 -24.57
C ASP A 45 1.84 3.80 -24.11
N GLY A 46 1.07 2.90 -23.52
CA GLY A 46 -0.24 3.15 -22.97
C GLY A 46 -0.20 3.29 -21.45
N LEU A 47 -0.88 4.32 -20.93
CA LEU A 47 -1.07 4.56 -19.49
C LEU A 47 -1.64 3.32 -18.77
N LEU A 48 -2.57 2.60 -19.42
CA LEU A 48 -3.15 1.35 -18.90
C LEU A 48 -2.12 0.22 -18.80
N ASN A 49 -1.21 0.14 -19.77
CA ASN A 49 -0.17 -0.88 -19.78
C ASN A 49 0.90 -0.58 -18.71
N TRP A 50 1.25 0.70 -18.55
CA TRP A 50 2.10 1.18 -17.46
C TRP A 50 1.51 0.84 -16.08
N ILE A 51 0.21 1.06 -15.86
CA ILE A 51 -0.47 0.68 -14.62
C ILE A 51 -0.39 -0.84 -14.40
N ARG A 52 -0.66 -1.63 -15.44
CA ARG A 52 -0.65 -3.10 -15.35
C ARG A 52 0.76 -3.62 -15.03
N GLN A 53 1.78 -3.09 -15.69
CA GLN A 53 3.18 -3.41 -15.42
C GLN A 53 3.57 -3.03 -13.99
N THR A 54 3.24 -1.81 -13.56
CA THR A 54 3.49 -1.32 -12.20
C THR A 54 2.81 -2.20 -11.15
N TYR A 55 1.57 -2.63 -11.41
CA TYR A 55 0.83 -3.54 -10.54
C TYR A 55 1.54 -4.89 -10.41
N TYR A 56 1.97 -5.50 -11.52
CA TYR A 56 2.68 -6.79 -11.45
C TYR A 56 4.04 -6.69 -10.75
N ILE A 57 4.79 -5.61 -10.96
CA ILE A 57 6.05 -5.35 -10.22
C ILE A 57 5.77 -5.26 -8.72
N LEU A 58 4.78 -4.45 -8.33
CA LEU A 58 4.43 -4.28 -6.92
C LEU A 58 3.94 -5.58 -6.29
N LYS A 59 3.14 -6.36 -7.02
CA LYS A 59 2.68 -7.69 -6.59
C LYS A 59 3.85 -8.64 -6.38
N TRP A 60 4.80 -8.70 -7.33
CA TRP A 60 5.97 -9.55 -7.23
C TRP A 60 6.90 -9.14 -6.08
N ARG A 61 7.18 -7.85 -5.93
CA ARG A 61 7.95 -7.32 -4.78
C ARG A 61 7.27 -7.64 -3.45
N ARG A 62 5.94 -7.60 -3.38
CA ARG A 62 5.17 -8.03 -2.20
C ARG A 62 5.35 -9.52 -1.91
N GLN A 63 5.27 -10.39 -2.93
CA GLN A 63 5.46 -11.83 -2.77
C GLN A 63 6.87 -12.18 -2.30
N LEU A 64 7.90 -11.52 -2.83
CA LEU A 64 9.29 -11.71 -2.35
C LEU A 64 9.47 -11.26 -0.91
N LYS A 65 8.93 -10.09 -0.54
CA LYS A 65 8.95 -9.62 0.84
C LYS A 65 8.20 -10.56 1.78
N GLN A 66 7.09 -11.17 1.34
CA GLN A 66 6.36 -12.16 2.13
C GLN A 66 7.19 -13.41 2.39
N LYS A 67 7.87 -13.96 1.38
CA LYS A 67 8.77 -15.12 1.56
C LYS A 67 9.95 -14.80 2.48
N GLN A 68 10.55 -13.60 2.34
CA GLN A 68 11.63 -13.16 3.22
C GLN A 68 11.14 -12.88 4.65
N VAL A 69 9.89 -12.43 4.81
CA VAL A 69 9.26 -12.26 6.12
C VAL A 69 8.93 -13.61 6.73
N GLU A 70 8.42 -14.60 5.99
CA GLU A 70 8.19 -15.97 6.49
C GLU A 70 9.46 -16.64 6.99
N VAL A 71 10.59 -16.49 6.27
CA VAL A 71 11.90 -16.96 6.73
C VAL A 71 12.36 -16.24 8.01
N ASN A 72 11.95 -14.98 8.22
CA ASN A 72 12.31 -14.17 9.39
C ASN A 72 11.21 -14.12 10.48
N LYS A 73 10.08 -14.85 10.34
CA LYS A 73 8.90 -14.70 11.21
C LYS A 73 8.90 -15.68 12.39
N SER A 74 9.91 -15.59 13.23
CA SER A 74 9.77 -15.92 14.65
C SER A 74 9.08 -14.80 15.45
N SER A 75 8.76 -13.65 14.84
CA SER A 75 8.02 -12.57 15.53
C SER A 75 6.86 -12.00 14.68
N SER A 76 5.65 -12.36 15.08
CA SER A 76 4.40 -11.94 14.46
C SER A 76 4.11 -10.46 14.71
N LYS A 77 4.60 -9.56 13.84
CA LYS A 77 4.14 -8.16 13.81
C LYS A 77 2.85 -8.07 13.00
N LYS A 78 1.80 -7.52 13.60
CA LYS A 78 0.49 -7.27 12.97
C LYS A 78 0.69 -6.47 11.67
N PRO A 79 -0.08 -6.79 10.61
CA PRO A 79 0.13 -6.17 9.31
C PRO A 79 -0.16 -4.66 9.35
N PHE A 80 0.84 -3.85 9.00
CA PHE A 80 0.78 -2.39 8.94
C PHE A 80 -0.40 -1.86 8.10
N TYR A 81 -0.79 -2.59 7.04
CA TYR A 81 -1.93 -2.22 6.19
C TYR A 81 -3.26 -2.13 6.95
N ARG A 82 -3.43 -2.96 7.99
CA ARG A 82 -4.66 -2.99 8.78
C ARG A 82 -4.76 -1.74 9.66
N THR A 83 -3.64 -1.29 10.21
CA THR A 83 -3.55 -0.04 10.98
C THR A 83 -3.79 1.17 10.09
N ALA A 84 -3.18 1.21 8.89
CA ALA A 84 -3.41 2.28 7.93
C ALA A 84 -4.89 2.38 7.52
N GLY A 85 -5.56 1.25 7.27
CA GLY A 85 -6.98 1.23 6.95
C GLY A 85 -7.86 1.84 8.05
N TYR A 86 -7.61 1.48 9.32
CA TYR A 86 -8.34 2.08 10.45
C TYR A 86 -8.06 3.58 10.61
N PHE A 87 -6.83 4.03 10.32
CA PHE A 87 -6.48 5.45 10.37
C PHE A 87 -7.23 6.27 9.33
N PHE A 88 -7.27 5.83 8.07
CA PHE A 88 -8.03 6.50 7.01
C PHE A 88 -9.53 6.51 7.29
N LEU A 89 -10.06 5.40 7.81
CA LEU A 89 -11.46 5.34 8.22
C LEU A 89 -11.77 6.36 9.32
N GLY A 90 -10.91 6.47 10.34
CA GLY A 90 -11.04 7.48 11.39
C GLY A 90 -10.95 8.92 10.87
N LEU A 91 -10.06 9.19 9.92
CA LEU A 91 -9.93 10.50 9.27
C LEU A 91 -11.21 10.91 8.54
N VAL A 92 -11.81 9.98 7.78
CA VAL A 92 -13.06 10.22 7.06
C VAL A 92 -14.20 10.47 8.03
N LEU A 93 -14.35 9.63 9.07
CA LEU A 93 -15.40 9.81 10.07
C LEU A 93 -15.23 11.15 10.82
N SER A 94 -14.00 11.53 11.15
CA SER A 94 -13.71 12.81 11.81
C SER A 94 -14.09 13.99 10.93
N GLY A 95 -13.70 13.98 9.65
CA GLY A 95 -14.06 15.04 8.70
C GLY A 95 -15.57 15.20 8.52
N VAL A 96 -16.29 14.08 8.39
CA VAL A 96 -17.77 14.07 8.31
C VAL A 96 -18.39 14.62 9.61
N GLY A 97 -17.88 14.20 10.76
CA GLY A 97 -18.35 14.67 12.07
C GLY A 97 -18.17 16.19 12.24
N ILE A 98 -16.98 16.71 11.88
CA ILE A 98 -16.69 18.14 11.93
C ILE A 98 -17.63 18.91 10.99
N PHE A 99 -17.85 18.42 9.76
CA PHE A 99 -18.73 19.07 8.80
C PHE A 99 -20.18 19.17 9.30
N ILE A 100 -20.72 18.09 9.87
CA ILE A 100 -22.06 18.08 10.45
C ILE A 100 -22.12 19.01 11.67
N PHE A 101 -21.10 18.99 12.53
CA PHE A 101 -21.01 19.84 13.71
C PHE A 101 -20.99 21.33 13.34
N THR A 102 -20.14 21.75 12.40
CA THR A 102 -20.08 23.15 11.94
C THR A 102 -21.41 23.60 11.34
N ARG A 103 -22.10 22.74 10.59
CA ARG A 103 -23.45 23.05 10.08
C ARG A 103 -24.51 23.16 11.17
N ALA A 104 -24.45 22.31 12.20
CA ALA A 104 -25.38 22.33 13.33
C ALA A 104 -25.19 23.59 14.20
N VAL A 105 -23.93 23.95 14.47
CA VAL A 105 -23.58 25.16 15.24
C VAL A 105 -23.94 26.43 14.46
N GLY A 106 -23.67 26.47 13.16
CA GLY A 106 -24.02 27.62 12.31
C GLY A 106 -25.52 27.87 12.13
N LYS A 107 -26.38 26.88 12.41
CA LYS A 107 -27.85 26.98 12.33
C LYS A 107 -28.56 27.08 13.68
N SER A 108 -27.84 27.41 14.76
CA SER A 108 -28.40 27.69 16.10
C SER A 108 -29.36 26.62 16.66
N SER A 109 -29.17 25.34 16.33
CA SER A 109 -30.02 24.26 16.84
C SER A 109 -29.29 23.50 17.95
N PHE A 110 -29.56 23.89 19.20
CA PHE A 110 -28.92 23.40 20.42
C PHE A 110 -28.95 21.87 20.54
N SER A 111 -30.03 21.22 20.09
CA SER A 111 -30.19 19.77 20.12
C SER A 111 -29.22 19.04 19.20
N SER A 112 -28.98 19.57 18.00
CA SER A 112 -28.06 18.97 17.02
C SER A 112 -26.60 19.05 17.47
N SER A 113 -26.23 20.12 18.20
CA SER A 113 -24.91 20.25 18.81
C SER A 113 -24.69 19.22 19.94
N LEU A 114 -25.72 19.02 20.78
CA LEU A 114 -25.69 18.05 21.87
C LEU A 114 -25.57 16.61 21.36
N ILE A 115 -26.31 16.25 20.30
CA ILE A 115 -26.22 14.95 19.63
C ILE A 115 -24.82 14.73 19.03
N ALA A 116 -24.23 15.77 18.44
CA ALA A 116 -22.88 15.67 17.88
C ALA A 116 -21.81 15.44 18.97
N ILE A 117 -21.93 16.10 20.13
CA ILE A 117 -21.03 15.87 21.28
C ILE A 117 -21.13 14.43 21.79
N PHE A 118 -22.35 13.89 21.90
CA PHE A 118 -22.55 12.48 22.29
C PHE A 118 -21.96 11.50 21.27
N LEU A 119 -22.12 11.77 19.97
CA LEU A 119 -21.55 10.94 18.90
C LEU A 119 -20.03 10.96 18.90
N ILE A 120 -19.40 12.13 19.07
CA ILE A 120 -17.94 12.26 19.16
C ILE A 120 -17.43 11.54 20.41
N GLY A 121 -18.06 11.76 21.57
CA GLY A 121 -17.71 11.07 22.81
C GLY A 121 -17.81 9.55 22.68
N TYR A 122 -18.88 9.05 22.08
CA TYR A 122 -19.06 7.62 21.81
C TYR A 122 -17.99 7.09 20.83
N GLY A 123 -17.67 7.85 19.78
CA GLY A 123 -16.61 7.50 18.82
C GLY A 123 -15.24 7.39 19.49
N VAL A 124 -14.89 8.32 20.39
CA VAL A 124 -13.63 8.28 21.14
C VAL A 124 -13.58 7.10 22.09
N ILE A 125 -14.66 6.82 22.83
CA ILE A 125 -14.74 5.68 23.75
C ILE A 125 -14.63 4.36 22.99
N THR A 126 -15.37 4.19 21.89
CA THR A 126 -15.32 2.96 21.09
C THR A 126 -13.94 2.74 20.47
N LEU A 127 -13.30 3.79 19.93
CA LEU A 127 -11.94 3.70 19.40
C LEU A 127 -10.94 3.33 20.50
N LYS A 128 -11.05 3.95 21.68
CA LYS A 128 -10.22 3.64 22.85
C LYS A 128 -10.40 2.18 23.27
N THR A 129 -11.63 1.68 23.37
CA THR A 129 -11.91 0.27 23.69
C THR A 129 -11.31 -0.67 22.65
N LEU A 130 -11.44 -0.37 21.36
CA LEU A 130 -10.92 -1.23 20.29
C LEU A 130 -9.39 -1.28 20.22
N ILE A 131 -8.72 -0.20 20.66
CA ILE A 131 -7.26 -0.10 20.72
C ILE A 131 -6.72 -0.71 22.03
N PHE A 132 -7.36 -0.44 23.17
CA PHE A 132 -6.88 -0.87 24.49
C PHE A 132 -7.34 -2.28 24.91
N ASN A 133 -8.48 -2.81 24.41
CA ASN A 133 -8.89 -4.21 24.63
C ASN A 133 -8.19 -5.22 23.70
N LYS A 134 -7.21 -4.80 22.90
CA LYS A 134 -6.28 -5.72 22.25
C LYS A 134 -5.06 -5.95 23.15
N LYS A 135 -5.29 -6.53 24.32
CA LYS A 135 -4.25 -7.20 25.09
C LYS A 135 -4.46 -8.70 24.98
#